data_AF-A0A2K1EIJ1-F1
#
_entry.id   AF-A0A2K1EIJ1-F1
#
_cell.length_a   1.000
_cell.length_b   1.000
_cell.length_c   1.000
_cell.angle_alpha   90.00
_cell.angle_beta   90.00
_cell.angle_gamma   90.00
#
_symmetry.space_group_name_H-M   'P 1'
#
loop_
_entity.id
_entity.type
_entity.pdbx_description
1 polymer ?
#
loop_
_entity_poly.entity_id
_entity_poly.type
_entity_poly.pdbx_seq_one_letter_code
_entity_poly.pdbx_strand_id
1 'polypeptide(L)'
;MELFVPDDTDLRILHHLIEDSSLSHKEIGQLVHLTGQAVGARVRKMQDAGIIEGYTLRWNPEKIGQTIHAFITVFLNSGTTHSAFQAFAREHPYIVEIHRVSGEGCYWMRLRMSSQAELNTMLDELTKFGNYKLSFSIGEI
;
A
#
# COMPACT_ATOMS: atom_id res chain seq x y z
N MET A 1 -3.49 28.23 1.10
CA MET A 1 -4.18 27.31 0.19
C MET A 1 -5.14 26.52 1.06
N GLU A 2 -6.44 26.70 0.90
CA GLU A 2 -7.41 25.94 1.69
C GLU A 2 -7.27 24.45 1.37
N LEU A 3 -7.20 23.62 2.41
CA LEU A 3 -7.28 22.17 2.25
C LEU A 3 -8.68 21.82 1.77
N PHE A 4 -8.77 21.09 0.67
CA PHE A 4 -10.03 20.49 0.25
C PHE A 4 -10.47 19.47 1.32
N VAL A 5 -11.67 19.66 1.86
CA VAL A 5 -12.30 18.74 2.80
C VAL A 5 -13.47 18.06 2.07
N PRO A 6 -13.42 16.73 1.88
CA PRO A 6 -14.50 16.01 1.19
C PRO A 6 -15.80 16.07 2.00
N ASP A 7 -16.91 16.24 1.30
CA ASP A 7 -18.25 16.14 1.89
C ASP A 7 -18.80 14.69 1.83
N ASP A 8 -19.99 14.45 2.39
CA ASP A 8 -20.63 13.13 2.37
C ASP A 8 -20.84 12.58 0.95
N THR A 9 -21.11 13.44 -0.03
CA THR A 9 -21.28 13.02 -1.42
C THR A 9 -19.95 12.60 -2.04
N ASP A 10 -18.86 13.31 -1.74
CA ASP A 10 -17.51 12.91 -2.13
C ASP A 10 -17.15 11.54 -1.56
N LEU A 11 -17.46 11.28 -0.29
CA LEU A 11 -17.23 9.99 0.36
C LEU A 11 -18.05 8.85 -0.25
N ARG A 12 -19.31 9.12 -0.64
CA ARG A 12 -20.15 8.14 -1.35
C ARG A 12 -19.63 7.83 -2.76
N ILE A 13 -19.17 8.84 -3.50
CA ILE A 13 -18.50 8.64 -4.79
C ILE A 13 -17.25 7.78 -4.61
N LEU A 14 -16.42 8.12 -3.62
CA LEU A 14 -15.20 7.39 -3.29
C LEU A 14 -15.50 5.92 -2.94
N HIS A 15 -16.54 5.67 -2.14
CA HIS A 15 -16.97 4.31 -1.80
C HIS A 15 -17.30 3.48 -3.06
N HIS A 16 -18.07 4.03 -4.01
CA HIS A 16 -18.37 3.32 -5.26
C HIS A 16 -17.13 3.04 -6.11
N LEU A 17 -16.15 3.97 -6.13
CA LEU A 17 -14.89 3.77 -6.85
C LEU A 17 -13.98 2.73 -6.19
N ILE A 18 -14.00 2.63 -4.85
CA ILE A 18 -13.24 1.60 -4.11
C ILE A 18 -13.80 0.22 -4.40
N GLU A 19 -15.12 0.08 -4.43
CA GLU A 19 -15.79 -1.19 -4.77
C GLU A 19 -15.60 -1.58 -6.23
N ASP A 20 -15.80 -0.63 -7.15
CA ASP A 20 -15.63 -0.83 -8.59
C ASP A 20 -15.20 0.47 -9.29
N SER A 21 -13.89 0.60 -9.50
CA SER A 21 -13.31 1.74 -10.21
C SER A 21 -13.60 1.78 -11.71
N SER A 22 -14.20 0.73 -12.29
CA SER A 22 -14.57 0.69 -13.70
C SER A 22 -15.89 1.38 -14.02
N LEU A 23 -16.68 1.71 -12.99
CA LEU A 23 -17.94 2.45 -13.14
C LEU A 23 -17.70 3.81 -13.78
N SER A 24 -18.49 4.12 -14.80
CA SER A 24 -18.48 5.45 -15.41
C SER A 24 -19.04 6.49 -14.43
N HIS A 25 -18.62 7.74 -14.58
CA HIS A 25 -19.19 8.85 -13.80
C HIS A 25 -20.71 8.95 -13.93
N LYS A 26 -21.29 8.50 -15.07
CA LYS A 26 -22.74 8.46 -15.28
C LYS A 26 -23.41 7.42 -14.38
N GLU A 27 -22.84 6.23 -14.29
CA GLU A 27 -23.36 5.15 -13.43
C GLU A 27 -23.25 5.55 -11.95
N ILE A 28 -22.11 6.08 -11.52
CA ILE A 28 -21.95 6.61 -10.16
C ILE A 28 -22.95 7.74 -9.89
N GLY A 29 -23.16 8.64 -10.86
CA GLY A 29 -24.13 9.72 -10.76
C GLY A 29 -25.55 9.24 -10.48
N GLN A 30 -25.96 8.12 -11.07
CA GLN A 30 -27.26 7.50 -10.78
C GLN A 30 -27.36 7.00 -9.33
N LEU A 31 -26.27 6.46 -8.78
CA LEU A 31 -26.19 5.93 -7.41
C LEU A 31 -26.15 7.04 -6.35
N VAL A 32 -25.59 8.21 -6.67
CA VAL A 32 -25.44 9.35 -5.74
C VAL A 32 -26.35 10.54 -6.03
N HIS A 33 -27.30 10.39 -6.96
CA HIS A 33 -28.25 11.44 -7.39
C HIS A 33 -27.58 12.71 -7.94
N LEU A 34 -26.53 12.53 -8.76
CA LEU A 34 -25.83 13.60 -9.46
C LEU A 34 -25.79 13.35 -10.97
N THR A 35 -25.49 14.40 -11.75
CA THR A 35 -25.11 14.23 -13.15
C THR A 35 -23.70 13.63 -13.23
N GLY A 36 -23.39 12.91 -14.31
CA GLY A 36 -22.03 12.38 -14.52
C GLY A 36 -20.95 13.47 -14.58
N GLN A 37 -21.28 14.67 -15.07
CA GLN A 37 -20.36 15.80 -15.06
C GLN A 37 -20.04 16.28 -13.63
N ALA A 38 -21.04 16.33 -12.74
CA ALA A 38 -20.85 16.71 -11.34
C ALA A 38 -19.99 15.68 -10.59
N VAL A 39 -20.19 14.38 -10.84
CA VAL A 39 -19.33 13.32 -10.31
C VAL A 39 -17.89 13.48 -10.81
N GLY A 40 -17.69 13.66 -12.11
CA GLY A 40 -16.35 13.82 -12.68
C GLY A 40 -15.58 15.01 -12.11
N ALA A 41 -16.26 16.14 -11.87
CA ALA A 41 -15.65 17.31 -11.22
C ALA A 41 -15.23 17.01 -9.77
N ARG A 42 -16.01 16.24 -9.02
CA ARG A 42 -15.70 15.84 -7.64
C ARG A 42 -14.55 14.83 -7.58
N VAL A 43 -14.56 13.82 -8.46
CA VAL A 43 -13.44 12.87 -8.61
C VAL A 43 -12.15 13.62 -8.93
N ARG A 44 -12.19 14.58 -9.86
CA ARG A 44 -11.03 15.39 -10.20
C ARG A 44 -10.51 16.20 -9.01
N LYS A 45 -11.41 16.83 -8.23
CA LYS A 45 -11.02 17.53 -6.99
C LYS A 45 -10.36 16.62 -5.97
N MET A 46 -10.89 15.42 -5.75
CA MET A 46 -10.30 14.43 -4.84
C MET A 46 -8.92 13.94 -5.33
N GLN A 47 -8.72 13.82 -6.65
CA GLN A 47 -7.39 13.52 -7.24
C GLN A 47 -6.42 14.67 -7.05
N ASP A 48 -6.83 15.90 -7.39
CA ASP A 48 -5.99 17.10 -7.26
C ASP A 48 -5.62 17.38 -5.78
N ALA A 49 -6.49 16.97 -4.84
CA ALA A 49 -6.25 17.03 -3.40
C ALA A 49 -5.43 15.86 -2.83
N GLY A 50 -5.09 14.85 -3.63
CA GLY A 50 -4.34 13.67 -3.18
C GLY A 50 -5.14 12.67 -2.33
N ILE A 51 -6.47 12.80 -2.29
CA ILE A 51 -7.35 11.81 -1.64
C ILE A 51 -7.47 10.55 -2.50
N ILE A 52 -7.56 10.73 -3.82
CA ILE A 52 -7.42 9.65 -4.79
C ILE A 52 -6.00 9.71 -5.33
N GLU A 53 -5.13 8.85 -4.79
CA GLU A 53 -3.72 8.78 -5.18
C GLU A 53 -3.52 8.04 -6.52
N GLY A 54 -4.45 7.15 -6.87
CA GLY A 54 -4.41 6.40 -8.12
C GLY A 54 -5.47 5.32 -8.20
N TYR A 55 -5.46 4.57 -9.31
CA TYR A 55 -6.31 3.41 -9.53
C TYR A 55 -5.43 2.17 -9.66
N THR A 56 -5.83 1.09 -9.01
CA THR A 56 -5.11 -0.19 -9.03
C THR A 56 -6.08 -1.34 -9.23
N LEU A 57 -5.55 -2.51 -9.56
CA LEU A 57 -6.29 -3.75 -9.61
C LEU A 57 -6.11 -4.51 -8.30
N ARG A 58 -7.11 -5.28 -7.91
CA ARG A 58 -6.95 -6.35 -6.91
C ARG A 58 -6.61 -7.63 -7.67
N TRP A 59 -5.46 -8.23 -7.36
CA TRP A 59 -5.03 -9.49 -7.97
C TRP A 59 -4.74 -10.53 -6.90
N ASN A 60 -4.62 -11.80 -7.32
CA ASN A 60 -4.18 -12.89 -6.45
C ASN A 60 -2.68 -13.14 -6.69
N PRO A 61 -1.80 -12.79 -5.72
CA PRO A 61 -0.35 -12.98 -5.85
C PRO A 61 0.06 -14.45 -6.04
N GLU A 62 -0.61 -15.38 -5.37
CA GLU A 62 -0.27 -16.81 -5.44
C GLU A 62 -0.51 -17.37 -6.84
N LYS A 63 -1.57 -16.91 -7.53
CA LYS A 63 -1.88 -17.31 -8.90
C LYS A 63 -0.88 -16.82 -9.95
N ILE A 64 -0.01 -15.88 -9.59
CA ILE A 64 1.09 -15.40 -10.43
C ILE A 64 2.48 -15.82 -9.91
N GLY A 65 2.52 -16.81 -9.01
CA GLY A 65 3.75 -17.42 -8.53
C GLY A 65 4.38 -16.75 -7.30
N GLN A 66 3.78 -15.69 -6.75
CA GLN A 66 4.24 -15.06 -5.49
C GLN A 66 3.73 -15.86 -4.29
N THR A 67 4.33 -17.03 -4.08
CA THR A 67 3.89 -18.04 -3.10
C THR A 67 4.41 -17.78 -1.68
N ILE A 68 5.41 -16.90 -1.53
CA ILE A 68 5.91 -16.50 -0.21
C ILE A 68 5.26 -15.19 0.19
N HIS A 69 4.62 -15.19 1.36
CA HIS A 69 4.11 -14.01 2.03
C HIS A 69 4.70 -13.95 3.43
N ALA A 70 5.48 -12.90 3.68
CA ALA A 70 6.22 -12.76 4.92
C ALA A 70 6.01 -11.37 5.54
N PHE A 71 6.11 -11.34 6.86
CA PHE A 71 6.10 -10.15 7.67
C PHE A 71 7.40 -10.07 8.43
N ILE A 72 8.01 -8.89 8.45
CA ILE A 72 9.29 -8.68 9.12
C ILE A 72 9.22 -7.46 10.00
N THR A 73 9.57 -7.65 11.28
CA THR A 73 9.91 -6.55 12.18
C THR A 73 11.42 -6.35 12.15
N VAL A 74 11.88 -5.14 11.82
CA VAL A 74 13.31 -4.80 11.72
C VAL A 74 13.75 -4.01 12.95
N PHE A 75 14.89 -4.39 13.51
CA PHE A 75 15.57 -3.76 14.64
C PHE A 75 16.90 -3.20 14.14
N LEU A 76 16.97 -1.89 13.88
CA LEU A 76 18.19 -1.27 13.38
C LEU A 76 19.33 -1.33 14.41
N ASN A 77 20.55 -1.57 13.93
CA ASN A 77 21.74 -1.44 14.76
C ASN A 77 21.96 0.03 15.16
N SER A 78 22.66 0.25 16.28
CA SER A 78 22.92 1.59 16.83
C SER A 78 23.64 2.53 15.85
N GLY A 79 24.45 1.98 14.94
CA GLY A 79 25.17 2.73 13.91
C GLY A 79 24.42 2.89 12.59
N THR A 80 23.28 2.23 12.41
CA THR A 80 22.51 2.29 11.16
C THR A 80 21.58 3.50 11.18
N THR A 81 21.72 4.38 10.20
CA THR A 81 20.82 5.53 10.09
C THR A 81 19.47 5.12 9.49
N HIS A 82 18.39 5.75 9.97
CA HIS A 82 17.07 5.53 9.39
C HIS A 82 17.03 5.88 7.89
N SER A 83 17.75 6.92 7.47
CA SER A 83 17.79 7.34 6.07
C SER A 83 18.43 6.28 5.16
N ALA A 84 19.51 5.64 5.58
CA ALA A 84 20.15 4.56 4.82
C ALA A 84 19.20 3.37 4.63
N PHE A 85 18.55 2.93 5.71
CA PHE A 85 17.57 1.85 5.64
C PHE A 85 16.35 2.21 4.78
N GLN A 86 15.83 3.43 4.90
CA GLN A 86 14.70 3.87 4.09
C GLN A 86 15.04 3.96 2.60
N ALA A 87 16.28 4.35 2.25
CA ALA A 87 16.72 4.34 0.85
C ALA A 87 16.74 2.92 0.28
N PHE A 88 17.25 1.94 1.05
CA PHE A 88 17.16 0.53 0.69
C PHE A 88 15.71 0.07 0.52
N ALA A 89 14.84 0.37 1.50
CA ALA A 89 13.48 -0.15 1.50
C ALA A 89 12.59 0.42 0.38
N ARG A 90 12.75 1.70 0.01
CA ARG A 90 11.92 2.33 -1.04
C ARG A 90 12.14 1.72 -2.43
N GLU A 91 13.35 1.26 -2.71
CA GLU A 91 13.74 0.74 -4.02
C GLU A 91 13.59 -0.79 -4.12
N HIS A 92 13.25 -1.47 -3.01
CA HIS A 92 13.32 -2.92 -2.96
C HIS A 92 12.03 -3.59 -3.49
N PRO A 93 12.11 -4.37 -4.57
CA PRO A 93 10.94 -4.80 -5.34
C PRO A 93 10.00 -5.77 -4.61
N TYR A 94 10.50 -6.48 -3.60
CA TYR A 94 9.70 -7.44 -2.83
C TYR A 94 8.94 -6.82 -1.66
N ILE A 95 9.19 -5.54 -1.32
CA ILE A 95 8.50 -4.83 -0.25
C ILE A 95 7.17 -4.31 -0.78
N VAL A 96 6.07 -4.88 -0.31
CA VAL A 96 4.72 -4.46 -0.70
C VAL A 96 4.23 -3.31 0.18
N GLU A 97 4.67 -3.30 1.43
CA GLU A 97 4.26 -2.32 2.42
C GLU A 97 5.31 -2.23 3.52
N ILE A 98 5.57 -1.02 4.01
CA ILE A 98 6.51 -0.78 5.10
C ILE A 98 6.07 0.42 5.91
N HIS A 99 6.18 0.30 7.23
CA HIS A 99 5.85 1.35 8.18
C HIS A 99 6.96 1.51 9.18
N ARG A 100 7.27 2.77 9.52
CA ARG A 100 7.97 3.05 10.78
C ARG A 100 6.94 2.94 11.89
N VAL A 101 7.22 2.09 12.87
CA VAL A 101 6.25 1.76 13.92
C VAL A 101 6.74 2.21 15.29
N SER A 102 5.80 2.53 16.17
CA SER A 102 6.05 2.60 17.61
C SER A 102 5.92 1.21 18.22
N GLY A 103 6.74 0.88 19.22
CA GLY A 103 6.64 -0.40 19.94
C GLY A 103 7.88 -1.27 19.72
N GLU A 104 7.67 -2.58 19.53
CA GLU A 104 8.75 -3.54 19.30
C GLU A 104 9.33 -3.34 17.88
N GLY A 105 10.61 -2.99 17.80
CA GLY A 105 11.32 -2.76 16.54
C GLY A 105 11.18 -1.34 15.99
N CYS A 106 11.90 -1.08 14.90
CA CYS A 106 11.94 0.21 14.22
C CYS A 106 10.97 0.28 13.03
N TYR A 107 10.80 -0.85 12.33
CA TYR A 107 9.96 -0.96 11.14
C TYR A 107 9.22 -2.27 11.12
N TRP A 108 8.04 -2.26 10.52
CA TRP A 108 7.28 -3.44 10.14
C TRP A 108 7.10 -3.43 8.63
N MET A 109 7.35 -4.55 7.97
CA MET A 109 7.22 -4.68 6.52
C MET A 109 6.49 -5.96 6.13
N ARG A 110 5.78 -5.88 5.01
CA ARG A 110 5.10 -7.00 4.36
C ARG A 110 5.73 -7.25 3.00
N LEU A 111 6.08 -8.50 2.75
CA LEU A 111 6.85 -8.93 1.59
C LEU A 111 6.11 -9.97 0.78
N ARG A 112 6.26 -9.93 -0.55
CA ARG A 112 5.79 -10.98 -1.47
C ARG A 112 6.94 -11.41 -2.38
N MET A 113 7.17 -12.71 -2.47
CA MET A 113 8.27 -13.29 -3.25
C MET A 113 7.83 -14.60 -3.91
N SER A 114 8.56 -15.02 -4.93
CA SER A 114 8.27 -16.23 -5.70
C SER A 114 9.03 -17.46 -5.20
N SER A 115 10.12 -17.27 -4.44
CA SER A 115 10.95 -18.39 -3.99
C SER A 115 11.66 -18.16 -2.66
N GLN A 116 12.02 -19.27 -2.00
CA GLN A 116 12.81 -19.25 -0.76
C GLN A 116 14.20 -18.62 -0.98
N ALA A 117 14.75 -18.72 -2.19
CA ALA A 117 16.04 -18.13 -2.53
C ALA A 117 15.98 -16.59 -2.49
N GLU A 118 14.92 -15.98 -3.05
CA GLU A 118 14.70 -14.53 -2.98
C GLU A 118 14.53 -14.07 -1.53
N LEU A 119 13.83 -14.86 -0.71
CA LEU A 119 13.69 -14.57 0.71
C LEU A 119 15.03 -14.58 1.43
N ASN A 120 15.85 -15.61 1.24
CA ASN A 120 17.16 -15.69 1.87
C ASN A 120 18.04 -14.49 1.47
N THR A 121 18.06 -14.11 0.19
CA THR A 121 18.78 -12.92 -0.29
C THR A 121 18.31 -11.65 0.43
N MET A 122 16.99 -11.43 0.52
CA MET A 122 16.44 -10.27 1.22
C MET A 122 16.82 -10.28 2.71
N LEU A 123 16.76 -11.44 3.38
CA LEU A 123 17.12 -11.57 4.79
C LEU A 123 18.61 -11.25 5.01
N ASP A 124 19.48 -11.75 4.14
CA ASP A 124 20.91 -11.44 4.15
C ASP A 124 21.16 -9.93 3.96
N GLU A 125 20.41 -9.27 3.09
CA GLU A 125 20.50 -7.82 2.92
C GLU A 125 20.06 -7.05 4.17
N LEU A 126 19.01 -7.50 4.86
CA LEU A 126 18.56 -6.88 6.12
C LEU A 126 19.62 -6.95 7.22
N THR A 127 20.42 -8.03 7.27
CA THR A 127 21.48 -8.16 8.29
C THR A 127 22.51 -7.02 8.25
N LYS A 128 22.67 -6.35 7.09
CA LYS A 128 23.53 -5.16 6.95
C LYS A 128 23.03 -3.97 7.76
N PHE A 129 21.72 -3.91 8.04
CA PHE A 129 21.06 -2.80 8.74
C PHE A 129 20.79 -3.13 10.20
N GLY A 130 20.48 -4.38 10.52
CA GLY A 130 20.23 -4.84 11.88
C GLY A 130 19.59 -6.22 11.97
N ASN A 131 19.09 -6.53 13.16
CA ASN A 131 18.38 -7.78 13.40
C ASN A 131 16.94 -7.69 12.89
N TYR A 132 16.32 -8.84 12.72
CA TYR A 132 14.92 -8.92 12.30
C TYR A 132 14.19 -10.08 12.98
N LYS A 133 12.87 -9.98 13.01
CA LYS A 133 11.95 -11.07 13.35
C LYS A 133 11.10 -11.37 12.13
N LEU A 134 11.19 -12.60 11.64
CA LEU A 134 10.44 -13.09 10.48
C LEU A 134 9.18 -13.82 10.94
N SER A 135 8.07 -13.61 10.24
CA SER A 135 6.84 -14.39 10.39
C SER A 135 6.26 -14.67 9.01
N PHE A 136 5.89 -15.92 8.75
CA PHE A 136 5.23 -16.29 7.49
C PHE A 136 3.72 -16.17 7.64
N SER A 137 3.05 -15.72 6.57
CA SER A 137 1.61 -15.92 6.48
C SER A 137 1.31 -17.39 6.27
N ILE A 138 0.38 -17.92 7.06
CA ILE A 138 -0.18 -19.28 6.91
C ILE A 138 -1.56 -19.28 6.24
N GLY A 139 -2.08 -18.09 5.91
CA GLY A 139 -3.38 -17.87 5.31
C GLY A 139 -3.77 -16.39 5.37
N GLU A 140 -4.56 -15.93 4.41
CA GLU A 140 -5.15 -14.59 4.35
C GLU A 140 -6.67 -14.75 4.48
N ILE A 141 -7.31 -13.94 5.34
CA ILE A 141 -8.75 -14.02 5.67
C ILE A 141 -9.47 -12.82 5.05
#